data_AF-A0A2D9MKM3-F1
#
_entry.id   AF-A0A2D9MKM3-F1
#
_cell.length_a   1.000
_cell.length_b   1.000
_cell.length_c   1.000
_cell.angle_alpha   90.00
_cell.angle_beta   90.00
_cell.angle_gamma   90.00
#
_symmetry.space_group_name_H-M   'P 1'
#
loop_
_entity.id
_entity.type
_entity.pdbx_description
1 polymer ?
#
loop_
_entity_poly.entity_id
_entity_poly.type
_entity_poly.pdbx_seq_one_letter_code
_entity_poly.pdbx_strand_id
1 'polypeptide(L)'
;MGEGKPPNVPTLHDELGHMMNVNAMRGYLARVPGSAHAPISNAELTEVLNWLLEEFNAETLPKNFKKLTVGEVTEARTQILANPNQYREDHWKAYEF
;
A
#
# COMPACT_ATOMS: atom_id res chain seq x y z
N MET A 1 -14.68 15.49 -21.29
CA MET A 1 -14.29 14.10 -20.94
C MET A 1 -12.96 14.24 -20.22
N GLY A 2 -12.91 13.87 -18.93
CA GLY A 2 -11.73 14.10 -18.09
C GLY A 2 -10.60 13.15 -18.45
N GLU A 3 -9.66 13.65 -19.23
CA GLU A 3 -8.38 13.01 -19.54
C GLU A 3 -7.53 12.92 -18.26
N GLY A 4 -7.61 11.77 -17.58
CA GLY A 4 -6.70 11.44 -16.49
C GLY A 4 -5.29 11.28 -17.03
N LYS A 5 -4.39 12.20 -16.69
CA LYS A 5 -2.97 12.16 -17.07
C LYS A 5 -2.32 10.85 -16.58
N PRO A 6 -1.78 9.99 -17.46
CA PRO A 6 -1.02 8.80 -17.07
C PRO A 6 0.47 9.11 -16.84
N PRO A 7 1.18 8.38 -15.95
CA PRO A 7 0.72 7.47 -14.91
C PRO A 7 1.33 7.83 -13.55
N ASN A 8 0.56 8.45 -12.64
CA ASN A 8 1.04 8.69 -11.26
C ASN A 8 0.61 7.58 -10.28
N VAL A 9 0.12 6.46 -10.81
CA VAL A 9 -0.08 5.22 -10.08
C VAL A 9 0.81 4.17 -10.76
N PRO A 10 1.99 3.85 -10.21
CA PRO A 10 2.72 2.67 -10.67
C PRO A 10 1.78 1.47 -10.54
N THR A 11 1.95 0.52 -11.45
CA THR A 11 1.35 -0.81 -11.46
C THR A 11 1.17 -1.38 -10.04
N LEU A 12 0.02 -1.09 -9.42
CA LEU A 12 -0.40 -1.63 -8.12
C LEU A 12 -0.69 -3.14 -8.23
N HIS A 13 -0.94 -3.58 -9.45
CA HIS A 13 -1.10 -4.97 -9.82
C HIS A 13 0.28 -5.63 -9.86
N ASP A 14 0.40 -6.81 -9.27
CA ASP A 14 1.62 -7.62 -9.18
C ASP A 14 2.70 -7.08 -8.19
N GLU A 15 3.02 -5.79 -8.26
CA GLU A 15 4.13 -5.18 -7.51
C GLU A 15 3.87 -5.05 -6.01
N LEU A 16 2.61 -4.85 -5.59
CA LEU A 16 2.27 -4.77 -4.18
C LEU A 16 2.45 -6.11 -3.46
N GLY A 17 2.16 -7.23 -4.12
CA GLY A 17 2.36 -8.56 -3.55
C GLY A 17 3.83 -8.81 -3.21
N HIS A 18 4.74 -8.34 -4.07
CA HIS A 18 6.18 -8.36 -3.81
C HIS A 18 6.59 -7.45 -2.64
N MET A 19 6.01 -6.24 -2.57
CA MET A 19 6.24 -5.34 -1.43
C MET A 19 5.76 -5.91 -0.11
N MET A 20 4.69 -6.72 -0.09
CA MET A 20 4.21 -7.37 1.13
C MET A 20 5.21 -8.35 1.77
N ASN A 21 6.24 -8.76 1.02
CA ASN A 21 7.37 -9.52 1.56
C ASN A 21 8.31 -8.66 2.43
N VAL A 22 8.28 -7.33 2.27
CA VAL A 22 9.08 -6.38 3.06
C VAL A 22 8.24 -5.84 4.20
N ASN A 23 8.68 -6.09 5.44
CA ASN A 23 7.93 -5.69 6.64
C ASN A 23 7.64 -4.18 6.68
N ALA A 24 8.63 -3.35 6.31
CA ALA A 24 8.49 -1.89 6.25
C ALA A 24 7.43 -1.41 5.24
N MET A 25 7.12 -2.22 4.22
CA MET A 25 6.16 -1.88 3.17
C MET A 25 4.73 -2.36 3.45
N ARG A 26 4.55 -3.26 4.43
CA ARG A 26 3.21 -3.73 4.85
C ARG A 26 2.30 -2.58 5.30
N GLY A 27 2.85 -1.61 6.03
CA GLY A 27 2.15 -0.40 6.45
C GLY A 27 2.16 0.74 5.43
N TYR A 28 2.90 0.62 4.32
CA TYR A 28 3.08 1.72 3.37
C TYR A 28 1.75 2.19 2.78
N LEU A 29 0.88 1.26 2.38
CA LEU A 29 -0.42 1.59 1.78
C LEU A 29 -1.30 2.40 2.75
N ALA A 30 -1.27 2.11 4.04
CA ALA A 30 -2.04 2.84 5.05
C ALA A 30 -1.52 4.27 5.31
N ARG A 31 -0.26 4.54 4.93
CA ARG A 31 0.42 5.84 5.11
C ARG A 31 0.26 6.77 3.91
N VAL A 32 -0.12 6.23 2.75
CA VAL A 32 -0.35 7.04 1.54
C VAL A 32 -1.43 8.06 1.87
N PRO A 33 -1.24 9.36 1.53
CA PRO A 33 -2.16 10.43 1.93
C PRO A 33 -3.63 10.16 1.56
N GLY A 34 -3.90 9.46 0.45
CA GLY A 34 -5.25 9.05 0.06
C GLY A 34 -5.90 8.04 1.03
N SER A 35 -5.13 7.10 1.57
CA SER A 35 -5.60 6.09 2.52
C SER A 35 -5.63 6.61 3.96
N ALA A 36 -4.63 7.40 4.35
CA ALA A 36 -4.52 7.95 5.70
C ALA A 36 -5.67 8.93 6.01
N HIS A 37 -6.10 9.73 5.02
CA HIS A 37 -7.21 10.68 5.14
C HIS A 37 -8.57 10.10 4.74
N ALA A 38 -8.66 8.80 4.41
CA ALA A 38 -9.93 8.19 4.05
C ALA A 38 -10.93 8.27 5.22
N PRO A 39 -12.21 8.61 4.97
CA PRO A 39 -13.25 8.74 6.01
C PRO A 39 -13.77 7.36 6.46
N ILE A 40 -12.87 6.41 6.70
CA ILE A 40 -13.15 5.04 7.14
C ILE A 40 -12.36 4.71 8.40
N SER A 41 -12.86 3.75 9.19
CA SER A 41 -12.18 3.28 10.40
C SER A 41 -10.90 2.51 10.07
N ASN A 42 -9.98 2.39 11.03
CA ASN A 42 -8.75 1.61 10.80
C ASN A 42 -9.03 0.13 10.50
N ALA A 43 -10.08 -0.43 11.10
CA ALA A 43 -10.56 -1.78 10.79
C ALA A 43 -11.00 -1.90 9.33
N GLU A 44 -11.87 -1.00 8.89
CA GLU A 44 -12.34 -0.93 7.49
C GLU A 44 -11.18 -0.76 6.51
N LEU A 45 -10.24 0.15 6.81
CA LEU A 45 -9.04 0.34 5.98
C LEU A 45 -8.21 -0.95 5.92
N THR A 46 -8.08 -1.67 7.04
CA THR A 46 -7.37 -2.95 7.09
C THR A 46 -8.04 -3.99 6.21
N GLU A 47 -9.36 -4.10 6.25
CA GLU A 47 -10.12 -5.04 5.43
C GLU A 47 -10.01 -4.69 3.94
N VAL A 48 -10.14 -3.41 3.58
CA VAL A 48 -9.97 -2.93 2.20
C VAL A 48 -8.56 -3.21 1.67
N LEU A 49 -7.53 -2.97 2.48
CA LEU A 49 -6.14 -3.25 2.10
C LEU A 49 -5.90 -4.74 1.89
N ASN A 50 -6.39 -5.58 2.79
CA ASN A 50 -6.29 -7.04 2.65
C ASN A 50 -7.06 -7.53 1.41
N TRP A 51 -8.27 -7.05 1.19
CA TRP A 51 -9.06 -7.38 0.00
C TRP A 51 -8.35 -6.94 -1.28
N LEU A 52 -7.79 -5.73 -1.33
CA LEU A 52 -7.05 -5.24 -2.49
C LEU A 52 -5.80 -6.08 -2.78
N LEU A 53 -5.11 -6.56 -1.75
CA LEU A 53 -3.98 -7.47 -1.90
C LEU A 53 -4.42 -8.85 -2.40
N GLU A 54 -5.52 -9.40 -1.89
CA GLU A 54 -6.05 -10.68 -2.34
C GLU A 54 -6.64 -10.58 -3.78
N GLU A 55 -7.33 -9.50 -4.11
CA GLU A 55 -7.98 -9.32 -5.42
C GLU A 55 -6.97 -9.01 -6.54
N PHE A 56 -6.01 -8.12 -6.28
CA PHE A 56 -5.08 -7.64 -7.32
C PHE A 56 -3.69 -8.26 -7.24
N ASN A 57 -3.34 -8.93 -6.14
CA ASN A 57 -1.99 -9.45 -5.91
C ASN A 57 -1.99 -10.90 -5.39
N ALA A 58 -3.11 -11.64 -5.41
CA ALA A 58 -3.13 -13.04 -4.99
C ALA A 58 -2.04 -13.90 -5.65
N GLU A 59 -1.72 -13.63 -6.92
CA GLU A 59 -0.72 -14.39 -7.68
C GLU A 59 0.72 -14.06 -7.28
N THR A 60 0.98 -12.84 -6.80
CA THR A 60 2.33 -12.41 -6.36
C THR A 60 2.52 -12.36 -4.86
N LEU A 61 1.46 -12.53 -4.08
CA LEU A 61 1.53 -12.61 -2.65
C LEU A 61 2.38 -13.83 -2.23
N PRO A 62 3.26 -13.67 -1.22
CA PRO A 62 4.03 -14.79 -0.72
C PRO A 62 3.09 -15.85 -0.14
N LYS A 63 3.43 -17.14 -0.30
CA LYS A 63 2.63 -18.26 0.24
C LYS A 63 2.38 -18.19 1.76
N ASN A 64 3.25 -17.46 2.49
CA ASN A 64 3.14 -17.20 3.92
C ASN A 64 2.64 -15.77 4.23
N PHE A 65 1.96 -15.12 3.29
CA PHE A 65 1.40 -13.80 3.49
C PHE A 65 0.44 -13.82 4.68
N LYS A 66 0.77 -13.03 5.70
CA LYS A 66 -0.15 -12.73 6.78
C LYS A 66 -0.93 -11.49 6.42
N LYS A 67 -2.24 -11.53 6.58
CA LYS A 67 -3.11 -10.35 6.48
C LYS A 67 -2.62 -9.25 7.42
N LEU A 68 -2.77 -8.00 6.98
CA LEU A 68 -2.46 -6.82 7.78
C LEU A 68 -3.37 -6.79 9.00
N THR A 69 -2.79 -6.48 10.16
CA THR A 69 -3.56 -6.30 11.39
C THR A 69 -3.99 -4.85 11.57
N VAL A 70 -5.10 -4.64 12.29
CA VAL A 70 -5.58 -3.28 12.60
C VAL A 70 -4.54 -2.47 13.38
N GLY A 71 -3.71 -3.13 14.20
CA GLY A 71 -2.59 -2.51 14.90
C GLY A 71 -1.55 -1.95 13.91
N GLU A 72 -1.05 -2.78 13.01
CA GLU A 72 -0.10 -2.37 11.95
C GLU A 72 -0.65 -1.20 11.13
N VAL A 73 -1.92 -1.27 10.71
CA VAL A 73 -2.57 -0.22 9.91
C VAL A 73 -2.78 1.05 10.71
N THR A 74 -3.12 0.95 12.00
CA THR A 74 -3.30 2.11 12.88
C THR A 74 -1.98 2.83 13.11
N GLU A 75 -0.92 2.10 13.47
CA GLU A 75 0.42 2.66 13.65
C GLU A 75 0.98 3.23 12.36
N ALA A 76 0.68 2.59 11.22
CA ALA A 76 1.04 3.13 9.93
C ALA A 76 0.27 4.42 9.64
N ARG A 77 -1.04 4.46 9.87
CA ARG A 77 -1.87 5.64 9.60
C ARG A 77 -1.44 6.89 10.37
N THR A 78 -0.89 6.73 11.59
CA THR A 78 -0.34 7.86 12.36
C THR A 78 1.00 8.36 11.84
N GLN A 79 1.73 7.54 11.08
CA GLN A 79 3.01 7.90 10.46
C GLN A 79 2.79 8.47 9.05
N ILE A 80 2.39 9.74 9.00
CA ILE A 80 2.17 10.45 7.73
C ILE A 80 3.45 10.42 6.89
N LEU A 81 3.35 9.85 5.69
CA LEU A 81 4.42 9.93 4.70
C LEU A 81 4.40 11.31 4.05
N ALA A 82 5.32 12.17 4.48
CA ALA A 82 5.57 13.45 3.81
C ALA A 82 5.93 13.23 2.32
N ASN A 83 6.75 12.21 2.05
CA ASN A 83 7.24 11.87 0.72
C ASN A 83 7.07 10.36 0.46
N PRO A 84 5.91 9.89 -0.05
CA PRO A 84 5.68 8.48 -0.30
C PRO A 84 6.66 7.90 -1.33
N ASN A 85 7.01 8.66 -2.38
CA ASN A 85 7.99 8.23 -3.38
C ASN A 85 9.37 7.98 -2.76
N GLN A 86 9.85 8.90 -1.92
CA GLN A 86 11.14 8.77 -1.25
C GLN A 86 11.18 7.54 -0.32
N TYR A 87 10.09 7.26 0.39
CA TYR A 87 10.02 6.11 1.29
C TYR A 87 10.00 4.78 0.54
N ARG A 88 9.33 4.75 -0.62
CA ARG A 88 9.35 3.58 -1.52
C ARG A 88 10.73 3.39 -2.15
N GLU A 89 11.39 4.47 -2.51
CA GLU A 89 12.78 4.48 -3.00
C GLU A 89 13.76 3.87 -1.99
N ASP A 90 13.63 4.26 -0.72
CA ASP A 90 14.52 3.81 0.37
C ASP A 90 14.30 2.33 0.73
N HIS A 91 13.03 1.89 0.77
CA HIS A 91 12.67 0.56 1.28
C HIS A 91 12.34 -0.49 0.21
N TRP A 92 12.23 -0.11 -1.07
CA TRP A 92 11.87 -1.01 -2.16
C TRP A 92 12.68 -0.76 -3.43
N LYS A 93 12.22 0.16 -4.28
CA LYS A 93 12.83 0.53 -5.56
C LYS A 93 12.38 1.93 -5.96
N ALA A 94 13.27 2.64 -6.64
CA ALA A 94 12.94 3.91 -7.27
C ALA A 94 11.98 3.73 -8.43
N TYR A 95 11.11 4.72 -8.60
CA TYR A 95 10.24 4.81 -9.76
C TYR A 95 11.12 5.13 -10.97
N GLU A 96 11.46 4.10 -11.75
CA GLU A 96 12.10 4.31 -13.04
C GLU A 96 11.02 4.76 -14.02
N PHE A 97 11.08 6.04 -14.42
CA PHE A 97 10.22 6.64 -15.45
C PHE A 97 10.53 6.07 -16.84
#